data_AF-A0A0H5P9J7-F1
#
_entry.id   AF-A0A0H5P9J7-F1
#
_cell.length_a   1.000
_cell.length_b   1.000
_cell.length_c   1.000
_cell.angle_alpha   90.00
_cell.angle_beta   90.00
_cell.angle_gamma   90.00
#
_symmetry.space_group_name_H-M   'P 1'
#
loop_
_entity.id
_entity.type
_entity.pdbx_description
1 polymer ?
#
loop_
_entity_poly.entity_id
_entity_poly.type
_entity_poly.pdbx_seq_one_letter_code
_entity_poly.pdbx_strand_id
1 'polypeptide(L)'
;MCIPGFDGRYEASSFGRIRSNRSGKQRILGTRTNNGGYVTVSLRRGGKATTQTVNRLVALAFHGEPTDPSYHACHNDGVKSNNQVSNIRWDTPSGNAADKLLHGTNWQLNKTHCAQGHEYTPENTRIMKNGGRRCIACKQADSNRRYREQRGDSFGTHKGKKLAPETVAAMRDLRAQGMIYREIAERYGVSTPTARLAILGESHKDAA
;
A
#
# COMPACT_ATOMS: atom_id res chain seq x y z
N MET A 1 -32.53 11.80 25.20
CA MET A 1 -32.52 10.43 25.75
C MET A 1 -31.26 10.24 26.58
N CYS A 2 -31.39 9.67 27.78
CA CYS A 2 -30.25 9.38 28.65
C CYS A 2 -29.30 8.36 28.00
N ILE A 3 -27.99 8.59 28.11
CA ILE A 3 -27.00 7.63 27.64
C ILE A 3 -26.78 6.60 28.77
N PRO A 4 -27.00 5.29 28.52
CA PRO A 4 -26.77 4.24 29.52
C PRO A 4 -25.35 4.25 30.10
N GLY A 5 -25.23 3.88 31.38
CA GLY A 5 -23.93 3.75 32.06
C GLY A 5 -23.29 5.07 32.51
N PHE A 6 -24.05 6.17 32.58
CA PHE A 6 -23.61 7.48 33.04
C PHE A 6 -24.52 8.14 34.09
N ASP A 7 -25.42 7.41 34.75
CA ASP A 7 -26.24 7.90 35.87
C ASP A 7 -26.98 9.23 35.56
N GLY A 8 -27.53 9.36 34.34
CA GLY A 8 -28.26 10.57 33.91
C GLY A 8 -27.39 11.82 33.65
N ARG A 9 -26.06 11.70 33.75
CA ARG A 9 -25.13 12.84 33.60
C ARG A 9 -24.96 13.33 32.16
N TYR A 10 -25.34 12.50 31.18
CA TYR A 10 -25.28 12.83 29.76
C TYR A 10 -26.49 12.29 29.00
N GLU A 11 -26.83 13.00 27.95
CA GLU A 11 -27.94 12.66 27.07
C GLU A 11 -27.54 12.86 25.60
N ALA A 12 -28.16 12.08 24.72
CA ALA A 12 -28.10 12.26 23.27
C ALA A 12 -29.42 12.82 22.74
N SER A 13 -29.33 13.70 21.74
CA SER A 13 -30.47 14.15 20.92
C SER A 13 -30.62 13.27 19.67
N SER A 14 -31.82 13.26 19.06
CA SER A 14 -32.07 12.59 17.78
C SER A 14 -31.23 13.12 16.62
N PHE A 15 -30.70 14.35 16.72
CA PHE A 15 -29.80 14.97 15.74
C PHE A 15 -28.30 14.73 16.05
N GLY A 16 -27.96 13.84 16.98
CA GLY A 16 -26.58 13.50 17.28
C GLY A 16 -25.80 14.48 18.15
N ARG A 17 -26.46 15.50 18.74
CA ARG A 17 -25.85 16.35 19.77
C ARG A 17 -25.80 15.64 21.12
N ILE A 18 -24.69 15.81 21.84
CA ILE A 18 -24.49 15.25 23.19
C ILE A 18 -24.55 16.38 24.22
N ARG A 19 -25.43 16.25 25.20
CA ARG A 19 -25.63 17.20 26.30
C ARG A 19 -25.04 16.64 27.60
N SER A 20 -24.48 17.53 28.42
CA SER A 20 -24.07 17.20 29.79
C SER A 20 -24.92 17.94 30.81
N ASN A 21 -25.29 17.23 31.87
CA ASN A 21 -26.03 17.73 33.03
C ASN A 21 -25.19 17.67 34.33
N ARG A 22 -23.90 17.37 34.22
CA ARG A 22 -23.04 17.00 35.37
C ARG A 22 -22.90 18.03 36.48
N SER A 23 -23.01 19.31 36.15
CA SER A 23 -22.76 20.43 37.07
C SER A 23 -24.04 21.17 37.45
N GLY A 24 -25.21 20.54 37.29
CA GLY A 24 -26.51 21.18 37.45
C GLY A 24 -26.86 22.18 36.33
N LYS A 25 -25.94 22.44 35.39
CA LYS A 25 -26.16 23.28 34.21
C LYS A 25 -26.12 22.42 32.95
N GLN A 26 -27.17 22.52 32.15
CA GLN A 26 -27.27 21.85 30.87
C GLN A 26 -26.37 22.55 29.84
N ARG A 27 -25.53 21.78 29.14
CA ARG A 27 -24.74 22.31 28.02
C ARG A 27 -24.51 21.26 26.94
N ILE A 28 -24.51 21.70 25.69
CA ILE A 28 -24.04 20.87 24.58
C ILE A 28 -22.52 20.75 24.66
N LEU A 29 -22.02 19.52 24.54
CA LEU A 29 -20.59 19.25 24.56
C LEU A 29 -19.98 19.52 23.19
N GLY A 30 -18.80 20.13 23.18
CA GLY A 30 -17.99 20.26 21.98
C GLY A 30 -17.51 18.89 21.50
N THR A 31 -17.57 18.68 20.19
CA THR A 31 -17.16 17.43 19.53
C THR A 31 -15.90 17.65 18.69
N ARG A 32 -15.23 16.56 18.33
CA ARG A 32 -14.09 16.56 17.41
C ARG A 32 -14.25 15.43 16.39
N THR A 33 -13.59 15.55 15.25
CA THR A 33 -13.48 14.43 14.29
C THR A 33 -12.15 13.73 14.52
N ASN A 34 -12.14 12.41 14.65
CA ASN A 34 -10.90 11.63 14.78
C ASN A 34 -10.25 11.34 13.42
N ASN A 35 -9.04 10.76 13.42
CA ASN A 35 -8.32 10.39 12.18
C ASN A 35 -9.10 9.39 11.30
N GLY A 36 -10.03 8.64 11.89
CA GLY A 36 -10.93 7.73 11.18
C GLY A 36 -12.18 8.41 10.59
N GLY A 37 -12.36 9.72 10.78
CA GLY A 37 -13.52 10.49 10.31
C GLY A 37 -14.75 10.44 11.21
N TYR A 38 -14.70 9.77 12.36
CA TYR A 38 -15.83 9.69 13.30
C TYR A 38 -15.89 10.90 14.21
N VAL A 39 -17.10 11.41 14.46
CA VAL A 39 -17.35 12.44 15.47
C VAL A 39 -17.24 11.83 16.86
N THR A 40 -16.47 12.46 17.74
CA THR A 40 -16.20 12.01 19.11
C THR A 40 -16.43 13.10 20.13
N VAL A 41 -16.66 12.68 21.37
CA VAL A 41 -16.84 13.55 22.54
C VAL A 41 -16.16 12.92 23.75
N SER A 42 -15.57 13.76 24.62
CA SER A 42 -14.98 13.31 25.87
C SER A 42 -16.04 13.27 26.97
N LEU A 43 -16.33 12.08 27.50
CA LEU A 43 -17.24 11.89 28.64
C LEU A 43 -16.45 11.45 29.87
N ARG A 44 -16.82 11.95 31.04
CA ARG A 44 -16.28 11.55 32.34
C ARG A 44 -17.17 10.58 33.08
N ARG A 45 -16.60 9.49 33.60
CA ARG A 45 -17.22 8.48 34.47
C ARG A 45 -16.21 8.04 35.54
N GLY A 46 -16.62 7.99 36.82
CA GLY A 46 -15.73 7.58 37.91
C GLY A 46 -14.43 8.41 38.00
N GLY A 47 -14.51 9.73 37.79
CA GLY A 47 -13.34 10.63 37.79
C GLY A 47 -12.48 10.60 36.53
N LYS A 48 -12.57 9.57 35.68
CA LYS A 48 -11.79 9.42 34.45
C LYS A 48 -12.52 9.94 33.23
N ALA A 49 -11.82 10.61 32.32
CA ALA A 49 -12.34 11.04 31.03
C ALA A 49 -11.98 10.03 29.94
N THR A 50 -12.97 9.64 29.13
CA THR A 50 -12.82 8.74 28.00
C THR A 50 -13.45 9.35 26.77
N THR A 51 -12.77 9.24 25.64
CA THR A 51 -13.30 9.67 24.34
C THR A 51 -14.21 8.57 23.78
N GLN A 52 -15.46 8.92 23.49
CA GLN A 52 -16.48 8.03 22.91
C GLN A 52 -16.92 8.57 21.55
N THR A 53 -17.31 7.69 20.63
CA THR A 53 -17.87 8.11 19.34
C THR A 53 -19.35 8.47 19.49
N VAL A 54 -19.77 9.54 18.81
CA VAL A 54 -21.13 10.08 18.92
C VAL A 54 -22.17 9.10 18.38
N ASN A 55 -21.90 8.46 17.23
CA ASN A 55 -22.80 7.43 16.66
C ASN A 55 -23.13 6.33 17.68
N ARG A 56 -22.14 5.84 18.43
CA ARG A 56 -22.34 4.78 19.43
C ARG A 56 -23.18 5.29 20.60
N LEU A 57 -22.94 6.51 21.07
CA LEU A 57 -23.76 7.11 22.14
C LEU A 57 -25.21 7.33 21.72
N VAL A 58 -25.45 7.74 20.47
CA VAL A 58 -26.78 7.87 19.89
C VAL A 58 -27.46 6.49 19.80
N ALA A 59 -26.76 5.48 19.27
CA ALA A 59 -27.28 4.12 19.18
C ALA A 59 -27.69 3.58 20.55
N LEU A 60 -26.82 3.72 21.57
CA LEU A 60 -27.12 3.29 22.94
C LEU A 60 -28.34 4.01 23.54
N ALA A 61 -28.48 5.32 23.30
CA ALA A 61 -29.55 6.10 23.90
C ALA A 61 -30.93 5.89 23.27
N PHE A 62 -30.99 5.51 21.99
CA PHE A 62 -32.25 5.39 21.25
C PHE A 62 -32.59 3.96 20.81
N HIS A 63 -31.58 3.13 20.56
CA HIS A 63 -31.74 1.74 20.12
C HIS A 63 -31.36 0.72 21.21
N GLY A 64 -30.87 1.19 22.36
CA GLY A 64 -30.41 0.33 23.46
C GLY A 64 -29.04 -0.31 23.20
N GLU A 65 -28.67 -1.24 24.06
CA GLU A 65 -27.49 -2.08 23.88
C GLU A 65 -27.67 -2.97 22.63
N PRO A 66 -26.60 -3.24 21.86
CA PRO A 66 -26.69 -4.16 20.75
C PRO A 66 -27.04 -5.57 21.26
N THR A 67 -27.67 -6.37 20.41
CA THR A 67 -27.95 -7.78 20.68
C THR A 67 -26.68 -8.60 20.88
N ASP A 68 -25.58 -8.20 20.24
CA ASP A 68 -24.25 -8.79 20.40
C ASP A 68 -23.20 -7.68 20.64
N PRO A 69 -22.31 -7.82 21.64
CA PRO A 69 -21.29 -6.81 21.96
C PRO A 69 -20.32 -6.49 20.81
N SER A 70 -20.15 -7.40 19.84
CA SER A 70 -19.31 -7.20 18.66
C SER A 70 -19.93 -6.27 17.62
N TYR A 71 -21.22 -5.93 17.74
CA TYR A 71 -21.90 -5.09 16.76
C TYR A 71 -21.39 -3.64 16.82
N HIS A 72 -21.32 -3.05 15.64
CA HIS A 72 -20.93 -1.68 15.41
C HIS A 72 -22.15 -0.79 15.23
N ALA A 73 -22.06 0.46 15.70
CA ALA A 73 -23.01 1.50 15.35
C ALA A 73 -22.64 2.03 13.95
N CYS A 74 -23.42 1.65 12.95
CA CYS A 74 -23.14 1.88 11.53
C CYS A 74 -23.95 3.06 11.01
N HIS A 75 -23.44 3.72 9.97
CA HIS A 75 -24.09 4.84 9.28
C HIS A 75 -24.75 4.34 7.99
N ASN A 76 -26.06 4.52 7.85
CA ASN A 76 -26.83 4.05 6.69
C ASN A 76 -26.48 4.77 5.38
N ASP A 77 -25.84 5.93 5.44
CA ASP A 77 -25.46 6.76 4.30
C ASP A 77 -23.94 6.78 4.02
N GLY A 78 -23.15 6.11 4.87
CA GLY A 78 -21.68 6.15 4.80
C GLY A 78 -21.04 7.45 5.26
N VAL A 79 -21.82 8.45 5.71
CA VAL A 79 -21.34 9.75 6.17
C VAL A 79 -21.16 9.73 7.69
N LYS A 80 -19.91 9.54 8.14
CA LYS A 80 -19.54 9.38 9.56
C LYS A 80 -19.88 10.58 10.46
N SER A 81 -20.14 11.76 9.88
CA SER A 81 -20.57 12.96 10.59
C SER A 81 -22.09 13.06 10.77
N ASN A 82 -22.88 12.33 9.98
CA ASN A 82 -24.34 12.33 10.08
C ASN A 82 -24.81 11.40 11.22
N ASN A 83 -24.81 11.92 12.44
CA ASN A 83 -25.16 11.16 13.65
C ASN A 83 -26.66 11.25 14.02
N GLN A 84 -27.53 11.46 13.04
CA GLN A 84 -28.98 11.41 13.26
C GLN A 84 -29.42 9.99 13.61
N VAL A 85 -30.35 9.84 14.56
CA VAL A 85 -30.81 8.53 15.05
C VAL A 85 -31.32 7.63 13.92
N SER A 86 -32.02 8.19 12.93
CA SER A 86 -32.51 7.48 11.74
C SER A 86 -31.40 6.98 10.81
N ASN A 87 -30.21 7.58 10.89
CA ASN A 87 -29.04 7.19 10.11
C ASN A 87 -28.15 6.17 10.84
N ILE A 88 -28.44 5.85 12.10
CA ILE A 88 -27.62 4.94 12.90
C ILE A 88 -28.37 3.63 13.14
N ARG A 89 -27.67 2.50 12.97
CA ARG A 89 -28.15 1.16 13.32
C ARG A 89 -27.06 0.30 13.96
N TRP A 90 -27.46 -0.70 14.73
CA TRP A 90 -26.55 -1.77 15.14
C TRP A 90 -26.43 -2.81 14.02
N ASP A 91 -25.22 -3.28 13.77
CA ASP A 91 -24.96 -4.36 12.81
C ASP A 91 -23.60 -5.02 13.04
N THR A 92 -23.43 -6.18 12.46
CA THR A 92 -22.20 -6.95 12.41
C THR A 92 -21.04 -6.15 11.78
N PRO A 93 -19.79 -6.44 12.18
CA PRO A 93 -18.61 -5.88 11.51
C PRO A 93 -18.56 -6.18 10.01
N SER A 94 -19.05 -7.34 9.57
CA SER A 94 -19.12 -7.73 8.16
C SER A 94 -20.17 -6.92 7.39
N GLY A 95 -21.35 -6.68 7.95
CA GLY A 95 -22.37 -5.80 7.36
C GLY A 95 -21.86 -4.38 7.14
N ASN A 96 -21.26 -3.79 8.18
CA ASN A 96 -20.60 -2.49 8.08
C ASN A 96 -19.44 -2.45 7.05
N ALA A 97 -18.76 -3.57 6.84
CA ALA A 97 -17.72 -3.66 5.81
C ALA A 97 -18.33 -3.71 4.40
N ALA A 98 -19.46 -4.41 4.23
CA ALA A 98 -20.19 -4.48 2.98
C ALA A 98 -20.77 -3.11 2.57
N ASP A 99 -21.18 -2.29 3.54
CA ASP A 99 -21.64 -0.91 3.32
C ASP A 99 -20.62 -0.06 2.56
N LYS A 100 -19.31 -0.35 2.69
CA LYS A 100 -18.28 0.39 1.95
C LYS A 100 -18.42 0.22 0.44
N LEU A 101 -18.92 -0.93 -0.02
CA LEU A 101 -19.21 -1.19 -1.43
C LEU A 101 -20.45 -0.41 -1.85
N LEU A 102 -21.53 -0.51 -1.07
CA LEU A 102 -22.80 0.16 -1.34
C LEU A 102 -22.64 1.70 -1.40
N HIS A 103 -21.92 2.26 -0.43
CA HIS A 103 -21.68 3.70 -0.35
C HIS A 103 -20.55 4.19 -1.26
N GLY A 104 -19.92 3.30 -2.05
CA GLY A 104 -18.80 3.68 -2.92
C GLY A 104 -17.60 4.25 -2.15
N THR A 105 -17.38 3.85 -0.90
CA THR A 105 -16.26 4.33 -0.07
C THR A 105 -15.10 3.34 0.00
N ASN A 106 -15.16 2.26 -0.79
CA ASN A 106 -14.09 1.27 -0.88
C ASN A 106 -12.91 1.78 -1.71
N TRP A 107 -11.90 2.31 -1.03
CA TRP A 107 -10.68 2.84 -1.67
C TRP A 107 -9.95 1.84 -2.59
N GLN A 108 -10.00 0.53 -2.30
CA GLN A 108 -9.34 -0.49 -3.12
C GLN A 108 -10.01 -0.64 -4.47
N LEU A 109 -11.31 -0.37 -4.57
CA LEU A 109 -12.05 -0.36 -5.84
C LEU A 109 -11.94 1.01 -6.51
N ASN A 110 -12.01 2.09 -5.73
CA ASN A 110 -12.01 3.45 -6.27
C ASN A 110 -10.65 3.93 -6.79
N LYS A 111 -9.53 3.35 -6.32
CA LYS A 111 -8.21 3.73 -6.82
C LYS A 111 -8.10 3.47 -8.32
N THR A 112 -7.62 4.48 -9.05
CA THR A 112 -7.42 4.43 -10.50
C THR A 112 -6.00 4.02 -10.88
N HIS A 113 -5.06 4.12 -9.95
CA HIS A 113 -3.64 3.81 -10.19
C HIS A 113 -3.08 2.85 -9.13
N CYS A 114 -2.06 2.08 -9.51
CA CYS A 114 -1.31 1.25 -8.59
C CYS A 114 -0.30 2.09 -7.78
N ALA A 115 0.37 1.48 -6.79
CA ALA A 115 1.33 2.19 -5.94
C ALA A 115 2.55 2.76 -6.71
N GLN A 116 2.82 2.27 -7.92
CA GLN A 116 3.87 2.78 -8.81
C GLN A 116 3.35 3.82 -9.81
N GLY A 117 2.09 4.25 -9.68
CA GLY A 117 1.49 5.25 -10.58
C GLY A 117 1.01 4.71 -11.92
N HIS A 118 0.99 3.39 -12.15
CA HIS A 118 0.41 2.84 -13.38
C HIS A 118 -1.11 2.77 -13.29
N GLU A 119 -1.79 3.23 -14.33
CA GLU A 119 -3.25 3.22 -14.41
C GLU A 119 -3.82 1.78 -14.47
N TYR A 120 -4.95 1.56 -13.79
CA TYR A 120 -5.71 0.32 -13.85
C TYR A 120 -6.67 0.33 -15.05
N THR A 121 -6.15 0.01 -16.24
CA THR A 121 -6.95 -0.29 -17.43
C THR A 121 -7.21 -1.80 -17.55
N PRO A 122 -8.17 -2.28 -18.38
CA PRO A 122 -8.35 -3.72 -18.63
C PRO A 122 -7.05 -4.42 -19.08
N GLU A 123 -6.20 -3.73 -19.85
CA GLU A 123 -4.94 -4.24 -20.39
C GLU A 123 -3.82 -4.24 -19.35
N ASN A 124 -3.88 -3.37 -18.36
CA ASN A 124 -2.87 -3.26 -17.30
C ASN A 124 -3.34 -3.82 -15.94
N THR A 125 -4.52 -4.44 -15.88
CA THR A 125 -5.13 -4.96 -14.66
C THR A 125 -5.39 -6.45 -14.75
N ARG A 126 -4.86 -7.20 -13.78
CA ARG A 126 -5.22 -8.60 -13.57
C ARG A 126 -6.03 -8.76 -12.28
N ILE A 127 -7.20 -9.37 -12.37
CA ILE A 127 -8.02 -9.74 -11.20
C ILE A 127 -7.49 -11.04 -10.60
N MET A 128 -7.27 -11.07 -9.29
CA MET A 128 -6.79 -12.22 -8.53
C MET A 128 -7.96 -13.03 -7.97
N LYS A 129 -7.71 -14.28 -7.54
CA LYS A 129 -8.75 -15.17 -6.97
C LYS A 129 -9.46 -14.57 -5.74
N ASN A 130 -8.79 -13.71 -4.99
CA ASN A 130 -9.34 -13.01 -3.82
C ASN A 130 -10.07 -11.70 -4.19
N GLY A 131 -10.33 -11.43 -5.47
CA GLY A 131 -10.92 -10.18 -5.95
C GLY A 131 -9.95 -8.99 -5.99
N GLY A 132 -8.70 -9.15 -5.55
CA GLY A 132 -7.70 -8.09 -5.59
C GLY A 132 -7.21 -7.77 -7.00
N ARG A 133 -6.82 -6.52 -7.25
CA ARG A 133 -6.26 -6.07 -8.53
C ARG A 133 -4.73 -6.06 -8.49
N ARG A 134 -4.08 -6.70 -9.47
CA ARG A 134 -2.63 -6.66 -9.69
C ARG A 134 -2.31 -5.92 -10.97
N CYS A 135 -1.42 -4.93 -10.88
CA CYS A 135 -0.91 -4.21 -12.05
C CYS A 135 0.02 -5.12 -12.87
N ILE A 136 -0.24 -5.22 -14.17
CA ILE A 136 0.50 -6.08 -15.08
C ILE A 136 1.92 -5.53 -15.32
N ALA A 137 2.07 -4.22 -15.51
CA ALA A 137 3.39 -3.58 -15.64
C ALA A 137 4.29 -3.85 -14.42
N CYS A 138 3.77 -3.68 -13.20
CA CYS A 138 4.51 -4.02 -11.98
C CYS A 138 4.92 -5.50 -11.93
N LYS A 139 4.01 -6.40 -12.32
CA LYS A 139 4.30 -7.85 -12.38
C LYS A 139 5.45 -8.14 -13.36
N GLN A 140 5.46 -7.52 -14.54
CA GLN A 140 6.51 -7.69 -15.53
C GLN A 140 7.85 -7.14 -15.02
N ALA A 141 7.86 -5.95 -14.43
CA ALA A 141 9.06 -5.35 -13.83
C ALA A 141 9.67 -6.25 -12.73
N ASP A 142 8.84 -6.79 -11.84
CA ASP A 142 9.27 -7.75 -10.81
C ASP A 142 9.86 -9.03 -11.43
N SER A 143 9.24 -9.54 -12.50
CA SER A 143 9.72 -10.74 -13.21
C SER A 143 11.08 -10.47 -13.87
N ASN A 144 11.22 -9.35 -14.56
CA ASN A 144 12.46 -8.95 -15.21
C ASN A 144 13.57 -8.75 -14.20
N ARG A 145 13.28 -8.12 -13.05
CA ARG A 145 14.25 -7.95 -11.96
C ARG A 145 14.77 -9.30 -11.46
N ARG A 146 13.85 -10.21 -11.11
CA ARG A 146 14.21 -11.57 -10.65
C ARG A 146 15.00 -12.36 -11.68
N TYR A 147 14.63 -12.26 -12.96
CA TYR A 147 15.36 -12.90 -14.05
C TYR A 147 16.80 -12.39 -14.16
N ARG A 148 17.00 -11.06 -14.06
CA ARG A 148 18.33 -10.44 -14.08
C ARG A 148 19.17 -10.85 -12.85
N GLU A 149 18.55 -10.88 -11.67
CA GLU A 149 19.19 -11.36 -10.44
C GLU A 149 19.64 -12.83 -10.56
N GLN A 150 18.76 -13.72 -11.03
CA GLN A 150 19.06 -15.15 -11.20
C GLN A 150 20.15 -15.41 -12.23
N ARG A 151 20.24 -14.59 -13.27
CA ARG A 151 21.30 -14.68 -14.28
C ARG A 151 22.63 -14.09 -13.79
N GLY A 152 22.68 -13.51 -12.60
CA GLY A 152 23.87 -12.82 -12.09
C GLY A 152 24.21 -11.59 -12.94
N ASP A 153 23.21 -10.97 -13.57
CA ASP A 153 23.39 -9.86 -14.50
C ASP A 153 23.51 -8.54 -13.71
N SER A 154 24.59 -8.43 -12.94
CA SER A 154 25.09 -7.16 -12.44
C SER A 154 25.79 -6.45 -13.60
N PHE A 155 25.36 -5.22 -13.89
CA PHE A 155 26.03 -4.24 -14.76
C PHE A 155 27.05 -4.80 -15.77
N GLY A 156 26.61 -5.00 -17.01
CA GLY A 156 27.42 -5.07 -18.23
C GLY A 156 28.82 -5.66 -18.10
N THR A 157 28.97 -6.95 -18.41
CA THR A 157 30.18 -7.54 -19.04
C THR A 157 29.86 -9.01 -19.29
N HIS A 158 29.73 -9.43 -20.55
CA HIS A 158 29.54 -10.84 -20.87
C HIS A 158 30.84 -11.63 -20.60
N LYS A 159 31.03 -12.07 -19.36
CA LYS A 159 32.05 -13.05 -18.97
C LYS A 159 31.71 -14.38 -19.67
N GLY A 160 32.49 -14.76 -20.69
CA GLY A 160 32.43 -16.10 -21.27
C GLY A 160 31.99 -16.23 -22.73
N LYS A 161 31.74 -15.14 -23.47
CA LYS A 161 31.68 -15.24 -24.94
C LYS A 161 33.13 -15.30 -25.44
N LYS A 162 33.59 -16.48 -25.86
CA LYS A 162 34.92 -16.64 -26.50
C LYS A 162 34.98 -15.72 -27.71
N LEU A 163 36.10 -15.04 -27.90
CA LEU A 163 36.36 -14.30 -29.14
C LEU A 163 36.30 -15.28 -30.31
N ALA A 164 35.66 -14.85 -31.39
CA ALA A 164 35.55 -15.69 -32.57
C ALA A 164 36.95 -15.92 -33.17
N PRO A 165 37.27 -17.12 -33.69
CA PRO A 165 38.61 -17.44 -34.19
C PRO A 165 39.14 -16.43 -35.22
N GLU A 166 38.27 -15.93 -36.09
CA GLU A 166 38.56 -14.89 -37.09
C GLU A 166 38.95 -13.55 -36.45
N THR A 167 38.31 -13.18 -35.33
CA THR A 167 38.64 -11.97 -34.58
C THR A 167 40.02 -12.10 -33.92
N VAL A 168 40.35 -13.28 -33.39
CA VAL A 168 41.66 -13.54 -32.80
C VAL A 168 42.77 -13.51 -33.86
N ALA A 169 42.52 -14.06 -35.05
CA ALA A 169 43.44 -13.98 -36.18
C ALA A 169 43.70 -12.53 -36.59
N ALA A 170 42.64 -11.73 -36.76
CA ALA A 170 42.78 -10.31 -37.09
C ALA A 170 43.53 -9.51 -36.00
N MET A 171 43.34 -9.83 -34.73
CA MET A 171 44.11 -9.23 -33.63
C MET A 171 45.61 -9.57 -33.71
N ARG A 172 45.96 -10.80 -34.11
CA ARG A 172 47.35 -11.22 -34.30
C ARG A 172 48.01 -10.51 -35.48
N ASP A 173 47.30 -10.35 -36.59
CA ASP A 173 47.80 -9.63 -37.76
C ASP A 173 48.09 -8.16 -37.43
N LEU A 174 47.19 -7.50 -36.71
CA LEU A 174 47.41 -6.12 -36.24
C LEU A 174 48.61 -6.02 -35.29
N ARG A 175 48.83 -7.04 -34.45
CA ARG A 175 50.01 -7.09 -33.60
C ARG A 175 51.29 -7.26 -34.41
N ALA A 176 51.29 -8.09 -35.45
CA ALA A 176 52.41 -8.27 -36.37
C ALA A 176 52.73 -6.99 -37.15
N GLN A 177 51.72 -6.17 -37.44
CA GLN A 177 51.88 -4.83 -38.03
C GLN A 177 52.40 -3.77 -37.06
N GLY A 178 52.72 -4.13 -35.81
CA GLY A 178 53.35 -3.25 -34.83
C GLY A 178 52.40 -2.54 -33.86
N MET A 179 51.08 -2.73 -33.99
CA MET A 179 50.08 -2.09 -33.13
C MET A 179 50.19 -2.59 -31.67
N ILE A 180 50.03 -1.69 -30.68
CA ILE A 180 50.17 -2.08 -29.28
C ILE A 180 48.88 -2.70 -28.72
N TYR A 181 48.99 -3.58 -27.72
CA TYR A 181 47.86 -4.32 -27.15
C TYR A 181 46.69 -3.43 -26.71
N ARG A 182 46.98 -2.22 -26.21
CA ARG A 182 45.96 -1.26 -25.77
C ARG A 182 45.11 -0.77 -26.95
N GLU A 183 45.72 -0.42 -28.07
CA GLU A 183 45.03 0.05 -29.28
C GLU A 183 44.20 -1.06 -29.91
N ILE A 184 44.73 -2.29 -29.91
CA ILE A 184 43.99 -3.47 -30.38
C ILE A 184 42.78 -3.73 -29.46
N ALA A 185 42.97 -3.66 -28.14
CA ALA A 185 41.89 -3.89 -27.18
C ALA A 185 40.75 -2.87 -27.33
N GLU A 186 41.10 -1.60 -27.49
CA GLU A 186 40.15 -0.50 -27.74
C GLU A 186 39.38 -0.70 -29.05
N ARG A 187 40.09 -1.07 -30.13
CA ARG A 187 39.48 -1.32 -31.45
C ARG A 187 38.41 -2.42 -31.43
N TYR A 188 38.58 -3.43 -30.59
CA TYR A 188 37.66 -4.57 -30.50
C TYR A 188 36.75 -4.55 -29.26
N GLY A 189 36.76 -3.46 -28.48
CA GLY A 189 35.90 -3.32 -27.31
C GLY A 189 36.15 -4.36 -26.22
N VAL A 190 37.39 -4.83 -26.07
CA VAL A 190 37.80 -5.80 -25.05
C VAL A 190 38.78 -5.19 -24.06
N SER A 191 38.98 -5.83 -22.92
CA SER A 191 40.02 -5.42 -21.98
C SER A 191 41.42 -5.69 -22.56
N THR A 192 42.41 -4.86 -22.23
CA THR A 192 43.81 -5.06 -22.65
C THR A 192 44.37 -6.44 -22.27
N PRO A 193 44.11 -6.98 -21.06
CA PRO A 193 44.47 -8.36 -20.72
C PRO A 193 43.82 -9.40 -21.62
N THR A 194 42.54 -9.23 -21.98
CA THR A 194 41.83 -10.14 -22.90
C THR A 194 42.45 -10.14 -24.29
N ALA A 195 42.78 -8.96 -24.84
CA ALA A 195 43.46 -8.86 -26.14
C ALA A 195 44.84 -9.52 -26.11
N ARG A 196 45.64 -9.29 -25.04
CA ARG A 196 46.95 -9.91 -24.87
C ARG A 196 46.86 -11.44 -24.84
N LEU A 197 46.01 -12.00 -23.98
CA LEU A 197 45.83 -13.45 -23.85
C LEU A 197 45.36 -14.08 -25.18
N ALA A 198 44.40 -13.46 -25.86
CA ALA A 198 43.90 -13.94 -27.14
C ALA A 198 45.01 -13.97 -28.22
N ILE A 199 45.80 -12.90 -28.31
CA ILE A 199 46.91 -12.79 -29.27
C ILE A 199 47.99 -13.84 -28.98
N LEU A 200 48.41 -13.96 -27.71
CA LEU A 200 49.43 -14.93 -27.27
C LEU A 200 48.93 -16.39 -27.33
N GLY A 201 47.62 -16.61 -27.46
CA GLY A 201 47.04 -17.95 -27.44
C GLY A 201 47.01 -18.58 -26.04
N GLU A 202 47.24 -17.78 -25.00
CA GLU A 202 47.23 -18.20 -23.61
C GLU A 202 45.79 -18.20 -23.08
N SER A 203 45.41 -19.25 -22.35
CA SER A 203 44.16 -19.25 -21.59
C SER A 203 44.34 -18.46 -20.31
N HIS A 204 43.26 -17.87 -19.80
CA HIS A 204 43.25 -17.24 -18.47
C HIS A 204 43.58 -18.22 -17.32
N LYS A 205 43.60 -19.53 -17.61
CA LYS A 205 44.03 -20.61 -16.70
C LYS A 205 45.55 -20.87 -16.71
N ASP A 206 46.25 -20.43 -17.75
CA ASP A 206 47.70 -20.68 -17.94
C ASP A 206 48.56 -19.54 -17.37
N ALA A 207 47.92 -18.43 -16.98
CA ALA A 207 48.56 -17.22 -16.45
C ALA A 207 48.50 -17.15 -14.89
N ALA A 208 48.29 -18.28 -14.21
CA ALA A 208 48.21 -18.39 -12.75
C ALA A 208 49.43 -19.10 -12.17
#